data_AF-A0A109BA32-F1
#
_entry.id   AF-A0A109BA32-F1
#
_cell.length_a   1.000
_cell.length_b   1.000
_cell.length_c   1.000
_cell.angle_alpha   90.00
_cell.angle_beta   90.00
_cell.angle_gamma   90.00
#
_symmetry.space_group_name_H-M   'P 1'
#
loop_
_entity.id
_entity.type
_entity.pdbx_description
1 polymer ?
#
loop_
_entity_poly.entity_id
_entity_poly.type
_entity_poly.pdbx_seq_one_letter_code
_entity_poly.pdbx_strand_id
1 'polypeptide(L)'
;MDRLTNPKFAPWWWLYLPLAIIVALPIINHAAPEFYQRRMLPEGFGVLELSHFFIPLVGFFLGVRLLFNPIVRAKRLWWYLILLGTLACFYTAGEEHSWGQHFFNWETPEEWSQINRQHETNLHNVHPAFNMLPRAVLELAIFVCGLLLPLLAWLGRPLRIKALELFEPSVILVPVSIGALIYKLDSMFQKELGFDGTDGLVTRPAEAAETFYVLFMLYYLILIQRRVDEMAQQA
;
A
#
# COMPACT_ATOMS: atom_id res chain seq x y z
N MET A 1 20.51 12.59 -13.46
CA MET A 1 19.84 13.27 -12.33
C MET A 1 18.35 13.13 -12.61
N ASP A 2 17.65 12.33 -11.82
CA ASP A 2 16.23 11.99 -12.02
C ASP A 2 15.42 13.29 -12.11
N ARG A 3 14.58 13.52 -13.13
CA ARG A 3 13.75 14.75 -13.23
C ARG A 3 12.85 14.93 -12.01
N LEU A 4 12.68 13.87 -11.23
CA LEU A 4 11.90 13.76 -9.99
C LEU A 4 12.54 14.45 -8.77
N THR A 5 13.86 14.68 -8.74
CA THR A 5 14.49 15.50 -7.68
C THR A 5 14.49 16.98 -8.02
N ASN A 6 13.99 17.37 -9.19
CA ASN A 6 13.80 18.76 -9.54
C ASN A 6 12.48 19.25 -8.90
N PRO A 7 12.54 20.10 -7.85
CA PRO A 7 11.34 20.54 -7.13
C PRO A 7 10.34 21.32 -8.00
N LYS A 8 10.74 21.75 -9.21
CA LYS A 8 9.87 22.45 -10.16
C LYS A 8 8.78 21.57 -10.80
N PHE A 9 8.94 20.24 -10.82
CA PHE A 9 8.00 19.31 -11.48
C PHE A 9 7.54 18.15 -10.60
N ALA A 10 8.02 18.08 -9.35
CA ALA A 10 7.57 17.08 -8.40
C ALA A 10 6.13 17.40 -7.96
N PRO A 11 5.14 16.52 -8.18
CA PRO A 11 3.77 16.80 -7.79
C PRO A 11 3.66 16.95 -6.28
N TRP A 12 2.89 17.91 -5.79
CA TRP A 12 2.71 18.13 -4.36
C TRP A 12 2.20 16.87 -3.61
N TRP A 13 1.40 16.02 -4.27
CA TRP A 13 0.71 14.90 -3.61
C TRP A 13 1.64 13.84 -3.01
N TRP A 14 2.84 13.57 -3.55
CA TRP A 14 3.66 12.48 -3.01
C TRP A 14 4.21 12.78 -1.61
N LEU A 15 4.38 14.07 -1.28
CA LEU A 15 4.84 14.53 0.02
C LEU A 15 3.67 14.91 0.92
N TYR A 16 2.81 15.81 0.46
CA TYR A 16 1.80 16.42 1.33
C TYR A 16 0.64 15.48 1.65
N LEU A 17 0.27 14.54 0.75
CA LEU A 17 -0.83 13.60 1.05
C LEU A 17 -0.46 12.63 2.18
N PRO A 18 0.69 11.91 2.16
CA PRO A 18 1.07 11.05 3.28
C PRO A 18 1.23 11.83 4.58
N LEU A 19 1.86 13.02 4.54
CA LEU A 19 2.01 13.86 5.73
C LEU A 19 0.65 14.32 6.29
N ALA A 20 -0.28 14.71 5.43
CA ALA A 20 -1.62 15.08 5.85
C ALA A 20 -2.34 13.90 6.52
N ILE A 21 -2.21 12.67 6.00
CA ILE A 21 -2.83 11.48 6.62
C ILE A 21 -2.19 11.17 7.98
N ILE A 22 -0.84 11.20 8.07
CA ILE A 22 -0.10 10.97 9.34
C ILE A 22 -0.59 11.92 10.45
N VAL A 23 -0.89 13.17 10.10
CA VAL A 23 -1.33 14.19 11.07
C VAL A 23 -2.84 14.15 11.29
N ALA A 24 -3.63 13.92 10.24
CA ALA A 24 -5.09 13.99 10.32
C ALA A 24 -5.69 12.83 11.11
N LEU A 25 -5.20 11.59 10.95
CA LEU A 25 -5.80 10.43 11.64
C LEU A 25 -5.76 10.58 13.17
N PRO A 26 -4.63 10.94 13.81
CA PRO A 26 -4.59 11.15 15.26
C PRO A 26 -5.46 12.33 15.68
N ILE A 27 -5.45 13.44 14.93
CA ILE A 27 -6.31 14.60 15.22
C ILE A 27 -7.78 14.19 15.22
N ILE A 28 -8.24 13.48 14.20
CA ILE A 28 -9.64 13.04 14.10
C ILE A 28 -9.97 12.04 15.21
N ASN A 29 -9.09 11.09 15.49
CA ASN A 29 -9.26 10.09 16.55
C ASN A 29 -9.43 10.75 17.92
N HIS A 30 -8.60 11.73 18.28
CA HIS A 30 -8.65 12.37 19.59
C HIS A 30 -9.69 13.48 19.70
N ALA A 31 -9.93 14.25 18.63
CA ALA A 31 -10.92 15.32 18.64
C ALA A 31 -12.36 14.83 18.47
N ALA A 32 -12.56 13.70 17.78
CA ALA A 32 -13.86 13.12 17.49
C ALA A 32 -13.82 11.58 17.47
N PRO A 33 -13.56 10.92 18.63
CA PRO A 33 -13.39 9.46 18.70
C PRO A 33 -14.61 8.67 18.22
N GLU A 34 -15.83 9.12 18.53
CA GLU A 34 -17.05 8.46 18.03
C GLU A 34 -17.16 8.55 16.49
N PHE A 35 -16.74 9.67 15.90
CA PHE A 35 -16.71 9.81 14.45
C PHE A 35 -15.67 8.87 13.85
N TYR A 36 -14.47 8.80 14.43
CA TYR A 36 -13.41 7.91 13.97
C TYR A 36 -13.87 6.44 13.99
N GLN A 37 -14.44 5.98 15.10
CA GLN A 37 -14.95 4.61 15.23
C GLN A 37 -16.11 4.30 14.29
N ARG A 38 -17.05 5.24 14.08
CA ARG A 38 -18.26 5.00 13.27
C ARG A 38 -18.09 5.27 11.78
N ARG A 39 -17.07 6.00 11.36
CA ARG A 39 -16.88 6.40 9.96
C ARG A 39 -15.55 5.97 9.37
N MET A 40 -14.48 5.89 10.15
CA MET A 40 -13.16 5.52 9.63
C MET A 40 -12.93 4.01 9.68
N LEU A 41 -13.28 3.38 10.80
CA LEU A 41 -12.98 1.98 11.12
C LEU A 41 -14.02 0.89 10.80
N PRO A 42 -15.31 1.15 10.46
CA PRO A 42 -16.26 0.06 10.25
C PRO A 42 -15.86 -0.89 9.13
N GLU A 43 -16.12 -2.18 9.34
CA GLU A 43 -15.90 -3.23 8.35
C GLU A 43 -16.79 -3.05 7.11
N GLY A 44 -16.22 -3.27 5.93
CA GLY A 44 -16.81 -3.11 4.60
C GLY A 44 -16.99 -1.67 4.12
N PHE A 45 -17.31 -0.69 4.98
CA PHE A 45 -17.71 0.66 4.55
C PHE A 45 -17.02 1.81 5.29
N GLY A 46 -16.09 1.51 6.18
CA GLY A 46 -15.22 2.50 6.79
C GLY A 46 -14.37 3.20 5.74
N VAL A 47 -14.06 4.48 5.96
CA VAL A 47 -13.22 5.26 5.05
C VAL A 47 -11.85 4.59 4.84
N LEU A 48 -11.28 3.96 5.86
CA LEU A 48 -10.00 3.26 5.73
C LEU A 48 -10.13 2.02 4.84
N GLU A 49 -11.09 1.13 5.11
CA GLU A 49 -11.27 -0.09 4.31
C GLU A 49 -11.66 0.21 2.85
N LEU A 50 -12.52 1.20 2.62
CA LEU A 50 -12.81 1.66 1.25
C LEU A 50 -11.53 2.18 0.56
N SER A 51 -10.64 2.84 1.29
CA SER A 51 -9.34 3.26 0.75
C SER A 51 -8.46 2.06 0.41
N HIS A 52 -8.48 1.01 1.23
CA HIS A 52 -7.74 -0.24 1.03
C HIS A 52 -8.29 -1.05 -0.15
N PHE A 53 -9.56 -0.86 -0.52
CA PHE A 53 -10.13 -1.37 -1.77
C PHE A 53 -9.78 -0.50 -2.98
N PHE A 54 -10.13 0.79 -2.96
CA PHE A 54 -10.06 1.65 -4.15
C PHE A 54 -8.63 2.01 -4.56
N ILE A 55 -7.71 2.20 -3.61
CA ILE A 55 -6.33 2.57 -3.92
C ILE A 55 -5.61 1.44 -4.68
N PRO A 56 -5.62 0.18 -4.21
CA PRO A 56 -5.08 -0.95 -4.99
C PRO A 56 -5.85 -1.20 -6.28
N LEU A 57 -7.17 -0.95 -6.33
CA LEU A 57 -7.93 -1.07 -7.58
C LEU A 57 -7.41 -0.09 -8.66
N VAL A 58 -7.13 1.17 -8.29
CA VAL A 58 -6.46 2.12 -9.19
C VAL A 58 -5.07 1.63 -9.58
N GLY A 59 -4.32 1.09 -8.60
CA GLY A 59 -3.02 0.45 -8.84
C GLY A 59 -3.09 -0.70 -9.84
N PHE A 60 -4.11 -1.55 -9.76
CA PHE A 60 -4.36 -2.66 -10.68
C PHE A 60 -4.53 -2.15 -12.11
N PHE A 61 -5.41 -1.18 -12.34
CA PHE A 61 -5.61 -0.63 -13.69
C PHE A 61 -4.35 0.05 -14.25
N LEU A 62 -3.59 0.75 -13.40
CA LEU A 62 -2.29 1.31 -13.79
C LEU A 62 -1.27 0.22 -14.16
N GLY A 63 -1.20 -0.84 -13.37
CA GLY A 63 -0.35 -2.00 -13.62
C GLY A 63 -0.72 -2.72 -14.93
N VAL A 64 -2.01 -2.96 -15.17
CA VAL A 64 -2.51 -3.50 -16.43
C VAL A 64 -2.08 -2.63 -17.61
N ARG A 65 -2.22 -1.29 -17.52
CA ARG A 65 -1.75 -0.38 -18.57
C ARG A 65 -0.24 -0.52 -18.83
N LEU A 66 0.57 -0.63 -17.78
CA LEU A 66 2.01 -0.84 -17.89
C LEU A 66 2.37 -2.16 -18.57
N LEU A 67 1.63 -3.24 -18.31
CA LEU A 67 1.86 -4.56 -18.93
C LEU A 67 1.69 -4.55 -20.46
N PHE A 68 0.89 -3.62 -20.99
CA PHE A 68 0.72 -3.42 -22.43
C PHE A 68 1.72 -2.44 -23.05
N ASN A 69 2.55 -1.76 -22.25
CA ASN A 69 3.51 -0.78 -22.76
C ASN A 69 4.68 -1.46 -23.52
N PRO A 70 5.05 -1.02 -24.74
CA PRO A 70 6.13 -1.62 -25.53
C PRO A 70 7.49 -1.66 -24.82
N ILE A 71 7.84 -0.62 -24.06
CA ILE A 71 9.12 -0.55 -23.33
C ILE A 71 9.19 -1.62 -22.25
N VAL A 72 8.08 -1.83 -21.53
CA VAL A 72 7.96 -2.88 -20.51
C VAL A 72 8.02 -4.26 -21.17
N ARG A 73 7.26 -4.47 -22.26
CA ARG A 73 7.20 -5.76 -22.97
C ARG A 73 8.53 -6.16 -23.61
N ALA A 74 9.39 -5.19 -23.94
CA ALA A 74 10.72 -5.45 -24.48
C ALA A 74 11.64 -6.15 -23.47
N LYS A 75 11.40 -6.02 -22.16
CA LYS A 75 12.23 -6.62 -21.09
C LYS A 75 11.41 -7.57 -20.21
N ARG A 76 11.61 -8.88 -20.40
CA ARG A 76 10.86 -9.95 -19.69
C ARG A 76 10.83 -9.77 -18.17
N LEU A 77 11.96 -9.44 -17.56
CA LEU A 77 12.05 -9.24 -16.11
C LEU A 77 11.12 -8.10 -15.63
N TRP A 78 11.10 -6.98 -16.35
CA TRP A 78 10.24 -5.84 -15.99
C TRP A 78 8.77 -6.20 -16.09
N TRP A 79 8.41 -6.90 -17.17
CA TRP A 79 7.05 -7.38 -17.37
C TRP A 79 6.60 -8.29 -16.22
N TYR A 80 7.42 -9.27 -15.81
CA TYR A 80 7.06 -10.18 -14.70
C TYR A 80 6.96 -9.47 -13.35
N LEU A 81 7.86 -8.52 -13.06
CA LEU A 81 7.81 -7.75 -11.82
C LEU A 81 6.58 -6.83 -11.77
N ILE A 82 6.23 -6.19 -12.88
CA ILE A 82 4.99 -5.39 -12.99
C ILE A 82 3.77 -6.30 -12.89
N LEU A 83 3.79 -7.49 -13.49
CA LEU A 83 2.69 -8.45 -13.37
C LEU A 83 2.48 -8.84 -11.91
N LEU A 84 3.56 -9.17 -11.19
CA LEU A 84 3.49 -9.49 -9.77
C LEU A 84 2.91 -8.33 -8.96
N GLY A 85 3.36 -7.10 -9.18
CA GLY A 85 2.79 -5.92 -8.52
C GLY A 85 1.32 -5.68 -8.87
N THR A 86 0.93 -5.94 -10.13
CA THR A 86 -0.46 -5.81 -10.60
C THR A 86 -1.37 -6.85 -9.94
N LEU A 87 -0.92 -8.11 -9.85
CA LEU A 87 -1.63 -9.17 -9.16
C LEU A 87 -1.71 -8.92 -7.66
N ALA A 88 -0.67 -8.35 -7.05
CA ALA A 88 -0.72 -7.93 -5.64
C ALA A 88 -1.80 -6.86 -5.42
N CYS A 89 -1.89 -5.84 -6.28
CA CYS A 89 -2.96 -4.84 -6.22
C CYS A 89 -4.36 -5.46 -6.35
N PHE A 90 -4.54 -6.38 -7.30
CA PHE A 90 -5.81 -7.09 -7.50
C PHE A 90 -6.19 -7.94 -6.29
N TYR A 91 -5.23 -8.68 -5.76
CA TYR A 91 -5.40 -9.51 -4.57
C TYR A 91 -5.77 -8.67 -3.35
N THR A 92 -5.04 -7.58 -3.07
CA THR A 92 -5.35 -6.69 -1.95
C THR A 92 -6.75 -6.12 -2.06
N ALA A 93 -7.14 -5.55 -3.22
CA ALA A 93 -8.50 -5.02 -3.38
C ALA A 93 -9.57 -6.12 -3.24
N GLY A 94 -9.33 -7.30 -3.83
CA GLY A 94 -10.27 -8.42 -3.74
C GLY A 94 -10.47 -8.87 -2.29
N GLU A 95 -9.38 -9.21 -1.61
CA GLU A 95 -9.42 -9.73 -0.24
C GLU A 95 -10.05 -8.73 0.75
N GLU A 96 -9.73 -7.44 0.63
CA GLU A 96 -10.21 -6.38 1.52
C GLU A 96 -11.73 -6.21 1.48
N HIS A 97 -12.37 -6.52 0.36
CA HIS A 97 -13.83 -6.43 0.23
C HIS A 97 -14.46 -7.78 -0.09
N SER A 98 -13.82 -8.87 0.34
CA SER A 98 -14.39 -10.21 0.24
C SER A 98 -14.82 -10.56 -1.18
N TRP A 99 -14.00 -10.17 -2.15
CA TRP A 99 -14.20 -10.31 -3.59
C TRP A 99 -15.47 -9.64 -4.13
N GLY A 100 -15.99 -8.66 -3.39
CA GLY A 100 -17.20 -7.88 -3.69
C GLY A 100 -18.38 -8.17 -2.77
N GLN A 101 -18.25 -9.11 -1.83
CA GLN A 101 -19.35 -9.52 -0.97
C GLN A 101 -19.93 -8.37 -0.16
N HIS A 102 -19.09 -7.47 0.37
CA HIS A 102 -19.59 -6.30 1.11
C HIS A 102 -20.42 -5.35 0.22
N PHE A 103 -20.14 -5.29 -1.09
CA PHE A 103 -20.90 -4.44 -2.01
C PHE A 103 -22.25 -5.06 -2.41
N PHE A 104 -22.26 -6.35 -2.68
CA PHE A 104 -23.41 -7.02 -3.30
C PHE A 104 -24.19 -7.92 -2.33
N ASN A 105 -23.69 -8.10 -1.11
CA ASN A 105 -24.32 -8.81 0.00
C ASN A 105 -24.80 -10.23 -0.37
N TRP A 106 -24.02 -10.96 -1.16
CA TRP A 106 -24.31 -12.38 -1.37
C TRP A 106 -23.97 -13.20 -0.12
N GLU A 107 -24.68 -14.31 0.04
CA GLU A 107 -24.42 -15.26 1.11
C GLU A 107 -23.14 -16.04 0.84
N THR A 108 -22.39 -16.31 1.91
CA THR A 108 -21.21 -17.18 1.84
C THR A 108 -21.67 -18.63 1.67
N PRO A 109 -21.17 -19.37 0.65
CA PRO A 109 -21.51 -20.77 0.47
C PRO A 109 -21.24 -21.60 1.72
N GLU A 110 -22.09 -22.59 2.02
CA GLU A 110 -22.01 -23.39 3.25
C GLU A 110 -20.63 -24.05 3.43
N GLU A 111 -20.09 -24.64 2.36
CA GLU A 111 -18.75 -25.25 2.34
C GLU A 111 -17.65 -24.23 2.67
N TRP A 112 -17.79 -22.99 2.23
CA TRP A 112 -16.83 -21.91 2.48
C TRP A 112 -16.95 -21.35 3.89
N SER A 113 -18.18 -21.24 4.39
CA SER A 113 -18.48 -20.81 5.76
C SER A 113 -17.92 -21.76 6.82
N GLN A 114 -17.67 -23.02 6.49
CA GLN A 114 -17.06 -23.99 7.41
C GLN A 114 -15.57 -23.70 7.66
N ILE A 115 -14.90 -23.03 6.72
CA ILE A 115 -13.45 -22.76 6.79
C ILE A 115 -13.13 -21.27 6.95
N ASN A 116 -14.05 -20.37 6.58
CA ASN A 116 -13.87 -18.93 6.71
C ASN A 116 -14.43 -18.42 8.05
N ARG A 117 -13.58 -17.83 8.89
CA ARG A 117 -13.92 -17.44 10.27
C ARG A 117 -14.87 -16.23 10.40
N GLN A 118 -15.11 -15.48 9.31
CA GLN A 118 -15.98 -14.30 9.31
C GLN A 118 -17.22 -14.47 8.42
N HIS A 119 -17.49 -15.69 7.95
CA HIS A 119 -18.57 -15.96 6.99
C HIS A 119 -18.44 -15.09 5.74
N GLU A 120 -17.21 -14.95 5.22
CA GLU A 120 -16.91 -14.14 4.03
C GLU A 120 -16.29 -14.95 2.90
N THR A 121 -16.25 -14.40 1.68
CA THR A 121 -15.64 -15.06 0.51
C THR A 121 -14.15 -14.79 0.27
N ASN A 122 -13.47 -14.06 1.16
CA ASN A 122 -12.01 -13.87 1.08
C ASN A 122 -11.21 -15.11 1.53
N LEU A 123 -9.91 -15.13 1.19
CA LEU A 123 -8.95 -16.15 1.60
C LEU A 123 -8.26 -15.81 2.92
N HIS A 124 -8.09 -14.53 3.24
CA HIS A 124 -7.40 -14.09 4.45
C HIS A 124 -8.12 -14.51 5.75
N ASN A 125 -9.42 -14.87 5.66
CA ASN A 125 -10.23 -15.39 6.76
C ASN A 125 -10.27 -16.92 6.83
N VAL A 126 -9.71 -17.61 5.83
CA VAL A 126 -9.56 -19.07 5.83
C VAL A 126 -8.34 -19.52 6.63
N HIS A 127 -7.18 -18.90 6.43
CA HIS A 127 -5.95 -19.28 7.13
C HIS A 127 -5.06 -18.08 7.44
N PRO A 128 -4.45 -17.97 8.64
CA PRO A 128 -3.63 -16.81 9.02
C PRO A 128 -2.51 -16.48 8.02
N ALA A 129 -1.92 -17.49 7.38
CA ALA A 129 -0.87 -17.31 6.39
C ALA A 129 -1.30 -16.44 5.20
N PHE A 130 -2.58 -16.48 4.79
CA PHE A 130 -3.09 -15.67 3.68
C PHE A 130 -3.18 -14.17 4.02
N ASN A 131 -3.25 -13.81 5.30
CA ASN A 131 -3.08 -12.42 5.73
C ASN A 131 -1.60 -12.09 5.99
N MET A 132 -0.91 -12.94 6.76
CA MET A 132 0.41 -12.64 7.30
C MET A 132 1.51 -12.61 6.23
N LEU A 133 1.50 -13.55 5.28
CA LEU A 133 2.58 -13.66 4.29
C LEU A 133 2.55 -12.50 3.28
N PRO A 134 1.41 -12.16 2.64
CA PRO A 134 1.36 -11.01 1.73
C PRO A 134 1.73 -9.70 2.45
N ARG A 135 1.24 -9.52 3.68
CA ARG A 135 1.58 -8.36 4.51
C ARG A 135 3.07 -8.29 4.80
N ALA A 136 3.70 -9.38 5.24
CA ALA A 136 5.13 -9.41 5.54
C ALA A 136 6.01 -9.10 4.31
N VAL A 137 5.63 -9.61 3.13
CA VAL A 137 6.32 -9.29 1.87
C VAL A 137 6.22 -7.80 1.54
N LEU A 138 5.03 -7.22 1.70
CA LEU A 138 4.80 -5.80 1.44
C LEU A 138 5.54 -4.91 2.46
N GLU A 139 5.51 -5.25 3.74
CA GLU A 139 6.25 -4.56 4.80
C GLU A 139 7.76 -4.59 4.53
N LEU A 140 8.30 -5.73 4.09
CA LEU A 140 9.71 -5.86 3.70
C LEU A 140 10.03 -4.96 2.50
N ALA A 141 9.16 -4.94 1.49
CA ALA A 141 9.32 -4.07 0.32
C ALA A 141 9.27 -2.58 0.69
N ILE A 142 8.37 -2.18 1.60
CA ILE A 142 8.27 -0.82 2.15
C ILE A 142 9.56 -0.46 2.89
N PHE A 143 10.06 -1.34 3.75
CA PHE A 143 11.29 -1.07 4.49
C PHE A 143 12.51 -0.96 3.55
N VAL A 144 12.68 -1.91 2.64
CA VAL A 144 13.86 -1.97 1.76
C VAL A 144 13.82 -0.85 0.72
N CYS A 145 12.74 -0.74 -0.06
CA CYS A 145 12.64 0.22 -1.15
C CYS A 145 12.27 1.63 -0.63
N GLY A 146 11.44 1.73 0.38
CA GLY A 146 10.95 3.01 0.89
C GLY A 146 11.91 3.72 1.84
N LEU A 147 12.73 2.98 2.58
CA LEU A 147 13.57 3.55 3.65
C LEU A 147 15.06 3.21 3.48
N LEU A 148 15.41 1.92 3.47
CA LEU A 148 16.81 1.48 3.49
C LEU A 148 17.60 1.92 2.25
N LEU A 149 17.09 1.66 1.05
CA LEU A 149 17.78 1.98 -0.19
C LEU A 149 17.88 3.50 -0.44
N PRO A 150 16.82 4.31 -0.23
CA PRO A 150 16.95 5.77 -0.23
C PRO A 150 17.95 6.31 0.80
N LEU A 151 17.99 5.73 2.01
CA LEU A 151 18.96 6.10 3.05
C LEU A 151 20.40 5.79 2.61
N LEU A 152 20.66 4.60 2.07
CA LEU A 152 21.98 4.23 1.56
C LEU A 152 22.42 5.15 0.41
N ALA A 153 21.49 5.52 -0.49
CA ALA A 153 21.77 6.48 -1.54
C ALA A 153 22.10 7.88 -0.99
N TRP A 154 21.38 8.33 0.03
CA TRP A 154 21.67 9.60 0.73
C TRP A 154 23.04 9.60 1.42
N LEU A 155 23.46 8.45 1.97
CA LEU A 155 24.80 8.24 2.54
C LEU A 155 25.91 8.08 1.48
N GLY A 156 25.62 8.30 0.19
CA GLY A 156 26.59 8.17 -0.89
C GLY A 156 26.92 6.74 -1.30
N ARG A 157 26.09 5.76 -0.93
CA ARG A 157 26.25 4.33 -1.24
C ARG A 157 25.08 3.78 -2.07
N PRO A 158 24.76 4.34 -3.24
CA PRO A 158 23.62 3.89 -4.03
C PRO A 158 23.84 2.46 -4.54
N LEU A 159 22.85 1.59 -4.33
CA LEU A 159 22.81 0.27 -4.95
C LEU A 159 22.10 0.39 -6.31
N ARG A 160 22.84 0.17 -7.40
CA ARG A 160 22.32 0.22 -8.76
C ARG A 160 22.47 -1.12 -9.44
N ILE A 161 21.34 -1.70 -9.83
CA ILE A 161 21.30 -2.97 -10.53
C ILE A 161 20.68 -2.68 -11.89
N LYS A 162 21.48 -2.74 -12.96
CA LYS A 162 21.04 -2.37 -14.32
C LYS A 162 19.78 -3.10 -14.77
N ALA A 163 19.62 -4.37 -14.40
CA ALA A 163 18.44 -5.16 -14.71
C ALA A 163 17.15 -4.62 -14.03
N LEU A 164 17.29 -3.90 -12.92
CA LEU A 164 16.23 -3.33 -12.10
C LEU A 164 16.17 -1.80 -12.17
N GLU A 165 16.80 -1.16 -13.15
CA GLU A 165 16.84 0.31 -13.29
C GLU A 165 15.43 0.95 -13.23
N LEU A 166 14.42 0.28 -13.79
CA LEU A 166 13.03 0.74 -13.75
C LEU A 166 12.45 0.77 -12.32
N PHE A 167 12.92 -0.13 -11.45
CA PHE A 167 12.48 -0.34 -10.08
C PHE A 167 13.44 0.27 -9.04
N GLU A 168 14.41 1.10 -9.45
CA GLU A 168 15.30 1.73 -8.48
C GLU A 168 14.50 2.58 -7.49
N PRO A 169 14.65 2.41 -6.17
CA PRO A 169 13.81 3.15 -5.27
C PRO A 169 14.09 4.66 -5.30
N SER A 170 13.04 5.45 -5.03
CA SER A 170 13.09 6.91 -5.12
C SER A 170 12.69 7.53 -3.79
N VAL A 171 13.22 8.73 -3.51
CA VAL A 171 12.84 9.56 -2.35
C VAL A 171 11.35 9.86 -2.27
N ILE A 172 10.64 9.74 -3.41
CA ILE A 172 9.18 9.87 -3.50
C ILE A 172 8.45 8.85 -2.60
N LEU A 173 9.03 7.68 -2.38
CA LEU A 173 8.44 6.63 -1.55
C LEU A 173 8.67 6.87 -0.04
N VAL A 174 9.62 7.73 0.34
CA VAL A 174 10.01 7.92 1.74
C VAL A 174 8.84 8.41 2.62
N PRO A 175 8.04 9.42 2.26
CA PRO A 175 6.97 9.92 3.14
C PRO A 175 5.89 8.86 3.43
N VAL A 176 5.49 8.10 2.41
CA VAL A 176 4.50 7.03 2.59
C VAL A 176 5.06 5.87 3.42
N SER A 177 6.35 5.55 3.24
CA SER A 177 7.02 4.51 4.03
C SER A 177 7.27 4.93 5.48
N ILE A 178 7.50 6.22 5.76
CA ILE A 178 7.55 6.76 7.12
C ILE A 178 6.18 6.62 7.79
N GLY A 179 5.09 6.98 7.11
CA GLY A 179 3.74 6.80 7.67
C GLY A 179 3.43 5.34 8.00
N ALA A 180 3.75 4.43 7.07
CA ALA A 180 3.67 2.98 7.30
C ALA A 180 4.45 2.54 8.54
N LEU A 181 5.68 3.02 8.72
CA LEU A 181 6.52 2.69 9.87
C LEU A 181 5.95 3.24 11.18
N ILE A 182 5.48 4.49 11.20
CA ILE A 182 4.92 5.13 12.40
C ILE A 182 3.74 4.32 12.94
N TYR A 183 2.74 4.02 12.12
CA TYR A 183 1.56 3.28 12.58
C TYR A 183 1.83 1.80 12.84
N LYS A 184 2.80 1.20 12.13
CA LYS A 184 3.28 -0.13 12.48
C LYS A 184 3.89 -0.16 13.88
N LEU A 185 4.75 0.80 14.20
CA LEU A 185 5.36 0.91 15.52
C LEU A 185 4.31 1.19 16.58
N ASP A 186 3.35 2.07 16.33
CA ASP A 186 2.21 2.30 17.22
C ASP A 186 1.43 0.99 17.49
N SER A 187 1.11 0.22 16.45
CA SER A 187 0.47 -1.09 16.60
C SER A 187 1.30 -2.08 17.43
N MET A 188 2.61 -2.10 17.25
CA MET A 188 3.51 -2.95 18.04
C MET A 188 3.56 -2.51 19.50
N PHE A 189 3.68 -1.21 19.76
CA PHE A 189 3.72 -0.68 21.13
C PHE A 189 2.41 -0.90 21.87
N GLN A 190 1.26 -0.67 21.22
CA GLN A 190 -0.05 -0.93 21.83
C GLN A 190 -0.19 -2.40 22.25
N LYS A 191 0.22 -3.34 21.38
CA LYS A 191 0.20 -4.78 21.68
C LYS A 191 1.12 -5.15 22.84
N GLU A 192 2.35 -4.63 22.86
CA GLU A 192 3.36 -4.94 23.87
C GLU A 192 2.98 -4.37 25.25
N LEU A 193 2.38 -3.18 25.29
CA LEU A 193 1.95 -2.52 26.53
C LEU A 193 0.60 -3.05 27.06
N GLY A 194 -0.03 -3.99 26.34
CA GLY A 194 -1.32 -4.55 26.73
C GLY A 194 -2.49 -3.57 26.61
N PHE A 195 -2.37 -2.54 25.79
CA PHE A 195 -3.47 -1.64 25.49
C PHE A 195 -4.53 -2.36 24.66
N ASP A 196 -5.79 -1.99 24.87
CA ASP A 196 -6.95 -2.60 24.21
C ASP A 196 -7.12 -2.15 22.74
N GLY A 197 -6.11 -1.45 22.19
CA GLY A 197 -6.13 -0.91 20.84
C GLY A 197 -6.86 0.44 20.73
N THR A 198 -7.25 1.06 21.85
CA THR A 198 -7.85 2.41 21.89
C THR A 198 -6.87 3.49 22.35
N ASP A 199 -5.85 3.11 23.12
CA ASP A 199 -4.74 3.97 23.55
C ASP A 199 -3.65 4.06 22.47
N GLY A 200 -2.98 5.21 22.32
CA GLY A 200 -1.90 5.42 21.33
C GLY A 200 -2.18 6.59 20.39
N LEU A 201 -1.62 6.56 19.17
CA LEU A 201 -1.86 7.64 18.20
C LEU A 201 -3.28 7.57 17.62
N VAL A 202 -3.76 6.35 17.33
CA VAL A 202 -5.10 6.09 16.81
C VAL A 202 -5.65 4.79 17.34
N THR A 203 -6.99 4.67 17.41
CA THR A 203 -7.65 3.38 17.60
C THR A 203 -7.39 2.47 16.38
N ARG A 204 -7.04 1.19 16.61
CA ARG A 204 -6.67 0.21 15.56
C ARG A 204 -5.59 0.75 14.58
N PRO A 205 -4.36 1.02 15.06
CA PRO A 205 -3.28 1.57 14.21
C PRO A 205 -2.84 0.65 13.07
N ALA A 206 -3.17 -0.64 13.10
CA ALA A 206 -2.95 -1.55 11.97
C ALA A 206 -3.69 -1.08 10.71
N GLU A 207 -4.94 -0.63 10.83
CA GLU A 207 -5.74 -0.10 9.72
C GLU A 207 -5.14 1.19 9.14
N ALA A 208 -4.63 2.05 10.02
CA ALA A 208 -3.92 3.25 9.61
C ALA A 208 -2.65 2.88 8.84
N ALA A 209 -1.87 1.88 9.31
CA ALA A 209 -0.68 1.41 8.61
C ALA A 209 -1.00 0.85 7.22
N GLU A 210 -2.08 0.07 7.08
CA GLU A 210 -2.54 -0.51 5.80
C GLU A 210 -2.85 0.55 4.75
N THR A 211 -3.37 1.71 5.19
CA THR A 211 -3.57 2.88 4.31
C THR A 211 -2.27 3.31 3.64
N PHE A 212 -1.15 3.31 4.37
CA PHE A 212 0.16 3.61 3.81
C PHE A 212 0.72 2.45 2.97
N TYR A 213 0.34 1.21 3.26
CA TYR A 213 0.78 0.05 2.48
C TYR A 213 0.18 0.11 1.07
N VAL A 214 -1.12 0.37 0.96
CA VAL A 214 -1.80 0.50 -0.34
C VAL A 214 -1.36 1.76 -1.09
N LEU A 215 -1.11 2.87 -0.40
CA LEU A 215 -0.53 4.07 -1.00
C LEU A 215 0.88 3.81 -1.53
N PHE A 216 1.71 3.05 -0.81
CA PHE A 216 3.04 2.68 -1.26
C PHE A 216 2.98 1.88 -2.57
N MET A 217 2.09 0.89 -2.66
CA MET A 217 1.87 0.11 -3.89
C MET A 217 1.52 1.02 -5.08
N LEU A 218 0.54 1.91 -4.89
CA LEU A 218 0.13 2.86 -5.94
C LEU A 218 1.26 3.82 -6.32
N TYR A 219 1.94 4.42 -5.33
CA TYR A 219 3.02 5.39 -5.58
C TYR A 219 4.19 4.75 -6.32
N TYR A 220 4.49 3.49 -6.02
CA TYR A 220 5.53 2.74 -6.73
C TYR A 220 5.13 2.51 -8.20
N LEU A 221 3.88 2.13 -8.48
CA LEU A 221 3.41 1.99 -9.86
C LEU A 221 3.39 3.33 -10.62
N ILE A 222 3.04 4.44 -9.96
CA ILE A 222 3.13 5.79 -10.55
C ILE A 222 4.58 6.15 -10.87
N LEU A 223 5.52 5.84 -9.97
CA LEU A 223 6.96 6.05 -10.20
C LEU A 223 7.43 5.27 -11.43
N ILE A 224 7.08 3.98 -11.53
CA ILE A 224 7.41 3.12 -12.67
C ILE A 224 6.84 3.71 -13.96
N GLN A 225 5.56 4.11 -13.96
CA GLN A 225 4.91 4.71 -15.11
C GLN A 225 5.64 5.94 -15.62
N ARG A 226 6.04 6.84 -14.73
CA ARG A 226 6.77 8.05 -15.12
C ARG A 226 8.10 7.75 -15.76
N ARG A 227 8.84 6.77 -15.24
CA ARG A 227 10.12 6.34 -15.83
C ARG A 227 9.93 5.76 -17.21
N VAL A 228 8.87 4.96 -17.41
CA VAL A 228 8.51 4.47 -18.75
C VAL A 228 8.20 5.63 -19.70
N ASP A 229 7.43 6.64 -19.25
CA ASP A 229 7.11 7.81 -20.06
C ASP A 229 8.36 8.66 -20.38
N GLU A 230 9.28 8.82 -19.43
CA GLU A 230 10.57 9.49 -19.63
C GLU A 230 11.47 8.76 -20.62
N MET A 231 11.52 7.42 -20.55
CA MET A 231 12.23 6.59 -21.52
C MET A 231 11.61 6.72 -22.92
N ALA A 232 10.28 6.77 -23.02
CA ALA A 232 9.58 6.95 -24.29
C ALA A 232 9.85 8.32 -24.93
N GLN A 233 10.05 9.37 -24.13
CA GLN A 233 10.41 10.72 -24.62
C GLN A 233 11.87 10.81 -25.11
N GLN A 234 12.73 9.86 -24.72
CA GLN A 234 14.15 9.83 -25.08
C GLN A 234 14.47 8.90 -26.26
N ALA A 235 13.50 8.10 -26.70
CA ALA A 235 13.58 7.18 -27.83
C ALA A 235 13.13 7.84 -29.14
#